data_AF-A0A939PG44-F1
#
_entry.id   AF-A0A939PG44-F1
#
_cell.length_a   1.000
_cell.length_b   1.000
_cell.length_c   1.000
_cell.angle_alpha   90.00
_cell.angle_beta   90.00
_cell.angle_gamma   90.00
#
_symmetry.space_group_name_H-M   'P 1'
#
loop_
_entity.id
_entity.type
_entity.pdbx_description
1 polymer ?
#
loop_
_entity_poly.entity_id
_entity_poly.type
_entity_poly.pdbx_seq_one_letter_code
_entity_poly.pdbx_strand_id
1 'polypeptide(L)'
;MTTITETAETAVRNPRELISPDLFNTLVERVRKEYVKVARWYAELMVEQMLCFLATTASYDPSSPPAGIAPDGMVFMHLTPSEEIDDAYHAFLDLTKDYRETCEGLTGGRFIDHVPVSNSDIVSGRSVALTVAAMRNAGWPVDERFWATGVSCCTDICQGRVATI
;
A
#
# COMPACT_ATOMS: atom_id res chain seq x y z
N MET A 1 46.83 -0.59 -3.23
CA MET A 1 45.90 -1.68 -2.89
C MET A 1 44.58 -0.99 -2.57
N THR A 2 43.65 -0.97 -3.52
CA THR A 2 42.39 -0.22 -3.40
C THR A 2 41.31 -1.24 -3.08
N THR A 3 40.83 -1.22 -1.84
CA THR A 3 39.66 -1.99 -1.40
C THR A 3 38.42 -1.31 -1.96
N ILE A 4 37.70 -2.00 -2.84
CA ILE A 4 36.37 -1.60 -3.28
C ILE A 4 35.42 -2.05 -2.18
N THR A 5 34.79 -1.10 -1.49
CA THR A 5 33.71 -1.40 -0.55
C THR A 5 32.50 -1.84 -1.36
N GLU A 6 32.23 -3.15 -1.38
CA GLU A 6 31.02 -3.73 -1.95
C GLU A 6 29.82 -3.24 -1.12
N THR A 7 29.06 -2.30 -1.66
CA THR A 7 27.78 -1.89 -1.08
C THR A 7 26.83 -3.06 -1.19
N ALA A 8 26.50 -3.69 -0.06
CA ALA A 8 25.49 -4.74 0.01
C ALA A 8 24.16 -4.18 -0.50
N GLU A 9 23.76 -4.60 -1.69
CA GLU A 9 22.46 -4.28 -2.29
C GLU A 9 21.41 -5.03 -1.47
N THR A 10 20.64 -4.31 -0.65
CA THR A 10 19.59 -4.90 0.19
C THR A 10 18.59 -5.61 -0.72
N ALA A 11 18.42 -6.92 -0.57
CA ALA A 11 17.45 -7.68 -1.34
C ALA A 11 16.05 -7.08 -1.16
N VAL A 12 15.45 -6.62 -2.25
CA VAL A 12 14.10 -6.05 -2.26
C VAL A 12 13.10 -7.12 -1.83
N ARG A 13 12.20 -6.78 -0.90
CA ARG A 13 11.18 -7.71 -0.40
C ARG A 13 10.22 -8.11 -1.52
N ASN A 14 9.79 -9.37 -1.54
CA ASN A 14 8.82 -9.87 -2.51
C ASN A 14 7.38 -9.75 -1.97
N PRO A 15 6.51 -8.93 -2.56
CA PRO A 15 5.15 -8.72 -2.04
C PRO A 15 4.28 -9.98 -2.11
N ARG A 16 4.55 -10.89 -3.06
CA ARG A 16 3.77 -12.12 -3.24
C ARG A 16 3.89 -13.09 -2.07
N GLU A 17 4.92 -12.94 -1.24
CA GLU A 17 5.14 -13.77 -0.05
C GLU A 17 4.24 -13.37 1.13
N LEU A 18 3.52 -12.24 1.03
CA LEU A 18 2.62 -11.75 2.08
C LEU A 18 1.29 -12.51 2.16
N ILE A 19 0.94 -13.25 1.10
CA ILE A 19 -0.30 -14.04 1.00
C ILE A 19 -0.03 -15.37 0.28
N SER A 20 -0.98 -16.30 0.33
CA SER A 20 -0.84 -17.55 -0.40
C SER A 20 -0.92 -17.34 -1.93
N PRO A 21 -0.27 -18.19 -2.74
CA PRO A 21 -0.38 -18.11 -4.21
C PRO A 21 -1.82 -18.19 -4.72
N ASP A 22 -2.68 -18.97 -4.05
CA ASP A 22 -4.09 -19.11 -4.42
C ASP A 22 -4.89 -17.84 -4.14
N LEU A 23 -4.65 -17.18 -3.00
CA LEU A 23 -5.28 -15.90 -2.68
C LEU A 23 -4.78 -14.81 -3.64
N PHE A 24 -3.48 -14.80 -3.96
CA PHE A 24 -2.93 -13.88 -4.95
C PHE A 24 -3.62 -14.04 -6.31
N ASN A 25 -3.75 -15.28 -6.80
CA ASN A 25 -4.45 -15.56 -8.05
C ASN A 25 -5.92 -15.14 -8.00
N THR A 26 -6.60 -15.37 -6.89
CA THR A 26 -8.00 -14.95 -6.70
C THR A 26 -8.15 -13.43 -6.79
N LEU A 27 -7.28 -12.69 -6.09
CA LEU A 27 -7.27 -11.22 -6.13
C LEU A 27 -7.00 -10.69 -7.54
N VAL A 28 -6.00 -11.24 -8.23
CA VAL A 28 -5.67 -10.84 -9.61
C VAL A 28 -6.85 -11.04 -10.56
N GLU A 29 -7.56 -12.16 -10.44
CA GLU A 29 -8.75 -12.43 -11.25
C GLU A 29 -9.89 -11.47 -10.92
N ARG A 30 -10.09 -11.13 -9.64
CA ARG A 30 -11.12 -10.20 -9.19
C ARG A 30 -10.84 -8.78 -9.67
N VAL A 31 -9.64 -8.25 -9.41
CA VAL A 31 -9.19 -6.93 -9.87
C VAL A 31 -9.37 -6.79 -11.38
N ARG A 32 -8.89 -7.78 -12.15
CA ARG A 32 -8.88 -7.67 -13.62
C ARG A 32 -10.25 -7.88 -14.27
N LYS A 33 -11.22 -8.52 -13.61
CA LYS A 33 -12.53 -8.83 -14.22
C LYS A 33 -13.65 -7.95 -13.70
N GLU A 34 -13.60 -7.63 -12.41
CA GLU A 34 -14.72 -7.02 -11.70
C GLU A 34 -14.50 -5.52 -11.46
N TYR A 35 -13.26 -5.09 -11.18
CA TYR A 35 -12.95 -3.70 -10.83
C TYR A 35 -12.44 -2.90 -12.03
N VAL A 36 -11.28 -3.29 -12.60
CA VAL A 36 -10.54 -2.41 -13.52
C VAL A 36 -10.61 -2.86 -14.99
N LYS A 37 -10.94 -4.14 -15.25
CA LYS A 37 -11.05 -4.71 -16.62
C LYS A 37 -9.77 -4.58 -17.45
N VAL A 38 -8.67 -5.09 -16.92
CA VAL A 38 -7.31 -4.96 -17.48
C VAL A 38 -6.69 -6.32 -17.84
N ALA A 39 -5.53 -6.28 -18.49
CA ALA A 39 -4.73 -7.47 -18.73
C ALA A 39 -4.22 -8.06 -17.40
N ARG A 40 -4.04 -9.39 -17.36
CA ARG A 40 -3.63 -10.11 -16.14
C ARG A 40 -2.33 -9.55 -15.54
N TRP A 41 -1.31 -9.34 -16.36
CA TRP A 41 -0.01 -8.83 -15.89
C TRP A 41 -0.13 -7.46 -15.20
N TYR A 42 -1.06 -6.61 -15.64
CA TYR A 42 -1.28 -5.29 -15.02
C TYR A 42 -1.95 -5.47 -13.65
N ALA A 43 -2.96 -6.33 -13.54
CA ALA A 43 -3.59 -6.65 -12.27
C ALA A 43 -2.64 -7.34 -11.28
N GLU A 44 -1.71 -8.18 -11.75
CA GLU A 44 -0.65 -8.76 -10.90
C GLU A 44 0.19 -7.65 -10.25
N LEU A 45 0.61 -6.64 -11.02
CA LEU A 45 1.37 -5.50 -10.49
C LEU A 45 0.52 -4.66 -9.52
N MET A 46 -0.77 -4.43 -9.80
CA MET A 46 -1.67 -3.72 -8.88
C MET A 46 -1.80 -4.44 -7.54
N VAL A 47 -1.98 -5.76 -7.56
CA VAL A 47 -2.08 -6.56 -6.33
C VAL A 47 -0.77 -6.52 -5.55
N GLU A 48 0.39 -6.61 -6.22
CA GLU A 48 1.69 -6.47 -5.55
C GLU A 48 1.86 -5.11 -4.86
N GLN A 49 1.50 -4.01 -5.53
CA GLN A 49 1.58 -2.66 -4.97
C GLN A 49 0.58 -2.45 -3.82
N MET A 50 -0.63 -3.00 -3.92
CA MET A 50 -1.61 -3.02 -2.84
C MET A 50 -1.11 -3.80 -1.62
N LEU A 51 -0.46 -4.95 -1.81
CA LEU A 51 0.14 -5.72 -0.70
C LEU A 51 1.27 -4.93 0.00
N CYS A 52 2.11 -4.24 -0.77
CA CYS A 52 3.13 -3.35 -0.23
C CYS A 52 2.50 -2.23 0.61
N PHE A 53 1.42 -1.61 0.13
CA PHE A 53 0.68 -0.58 0.85
C PHE A 53 0.12 -1.10 2.18
N LEU A 54 -0.54 -2.26 2.19
CA LEU A 54 -1.09 -2.87 3.41
C LEU A 54 0.01 -3.24 4.42
N ALA A 55 1.09 -3.86 3.96
CA ALA A 55 2.21 -4.22 4.83
C ALA A 55 2.91 -2.98 5.41
N THR A 56 3.06 -1.91 4.61
CA THR A 56 3.60 -0.64 5.09
C THR A 56 2.68 -0.04 6.16
N THR A 57 1.37 0.03 5.87
CA THR A 57 0.35 0.52 6.81
C THR A 57 0.36 -0.24 8.13
N ALA A 58 0.51 -1.56 8.10
CA ALA A 58 0.57 -2.40 9.29
C ALA A 58 1.75 -2.08 10.22
N SER A 59 2.88 -1.68 9.64
CA SER A 59 4.13 -1.39 10.34
C SER A 59 4.37 0.09 10.66
N TYR A 60 3.57 0.98 10.07
CA TYR A 60 3.78 2.43 10.13
C TYR A 60 3.07 3.05 11.34
N ASP A 61 3.82 3.85 12.12
CA ASP A 61 3.27 4.63 13.23
C ASP A 61 3.11 6.11 12.83
N PRO A 62 1.86 6.60 12.65
CA PRO A 62 1.61 8.01 12.31
C PRO A 62 2.03 8.99 13.43
N SER A 63 2.19 8.52 14.67
CA SER A 63 2.62 9.33 15.81
C SER A 63 4.14 9.49 15.88
N SER A 64 4.87 8.61 15.19
CA SER A 64 6.33 8.58 15.14
C SER A 64 6.82 8.14 13.75
N PRO A 65 6.55 8.94 12.70
CA PRO A 65 6.98 8.60 11.36
C PRO A 65 8.52 8.60 11.26
N PRO A 66 9.11 7.72 10.42
CA PRO A 66 10.53 7.76 10.11
C PRO A 66 11.04 9.15 9.75
N ALA A 67 12.26 9.48 10.17
CA ALA A 67 12.84 10.78 9.87
C ALA A 67 12.99 10.98 8.35
N GLY A 68 12.54 12.13 7.85
CA GLY A 68 12.75 12.55 6.46
C GLY A 68 11.81 11.96 5.41
N ILE A 69 10.75 11.22 5.80
CA ILE A 69 9.76 10.71 4.83
C ILE A 69 8.52 11.59 4.69
N ALA A 70 8.20 12.38 5.72
CA ALA A 70 7.03 13.27 5.70
C ALA A 70 7.40 14.62 5.06
N PRO A 71 6.62 15.13 4.08
CA PRO A 71 6.80 16.48 3.55
C PRO A 71 6.68 17.56 4.63
N ASP A 72 7.43 18.66 4.49
CA ASP A 72 7.43 19.77 5.44
C ASP A 72 6.02 20.35 5.68
N GLY A 73 5.66 20.54 6.95
CA GLY A 73 4.36 21.11 7.34
C GLY A 73 3.16 20.20 7.04
N MET A 74 3.37 18.90 6.84
CA MET A 74 2.28 17.93 6.76
C MET A 74 1.67 17.72 8.15
N VAL A 75 0.34 17.60 8.23
CA VAL A 75 -0.38 17.33 9.48
C VAL A 75 -1.06 15.97 9.42
N PHE A 76 -1.53 15.58 8.24
CA PHE A 76 -2.13 14.28 8.02
C PHE A 76 -1.04 13.21 7.82
N MET A 77 -0.69 12.49 8.89
CA MET A 77 0.38 11.50 8.86
C MET A 77 -0.09 10.09 8.53
N HIS A 78 -1.32 9.87 8.04
CA HIS A 78 -1.80 8.54 7.67
C HIS A 78 -1.49 8.19 6.22
N LEU A 79 -1.35 6.89 5.94
CA LEU A 79 -1.05 6.39 4.60
C LEU A 79 -2.33 6.19 3.80
N THR A 80 -2.30 6.66 2.56
CA THR A 80 -3.38 6.49 1.58
C THR A 80 -2.85 5.85 0.30
N PRO A 81 -3.59 4.96 -0.37
CA PRO A 81 -3.23 4.48 -1.68
C PRO A 81 -3.37 5.60 -2.72
N SER A 82 -2.82 5.38 -3.92
CA SER A 82 -3.26 6.10 -5.12
C SER A 82 -4.64 5.60 -5.56
N GLU A 83 -5.24 6.26 -6.55
CA GLU A 83 -6.53 5.85 -7.12
C GLU A 83 -6.48 4.41 -7.65
N GLU A 84 -5.46 4.06 -8.44
CA GLU A 84 -5.34 2.74 -9.03
C GLU A 84 -5.15 1.67 -7.95
N ILE A 85 -4.42 1.97 -6.88
CA ILE A 85 -4.21 1.02 -5.78
C ILE A 85 -5.44 0.92 -4.87
N ASP A 86 -6.27 1.96 -4.78
CA ASP A 86 -7.53 1.93 -4.04
C ASP A 86 -8.51 0.91 -4.65
N ASP A 87 -8.60 0.83 -5.98
CA ASP A 87 -9.44 -0.18 -6.65
C ASP A 87 -9.01 -1.61 -6.30
N ALA A 88 -7.69 -1.86 -6.23
CA ALA A 88 -7.17 -3.16 -5.82
C ALA A 88 -7.45 -3.43 -4.33
N TYR A 89 -7.38 -2.39 -3.49
CA TYR A 89 -7.69 -2.49 -2.08
C TYR A 89 -9.17 -2.83 -1.85
N HIS A 90 -10.09 -2.20 -2.57
CA HIS A 90 -11.53 -2.53 -2.53
C HIS A 90 -11.80 -3.96 -2.97
N ALA A 91 -11.11 -4.44 -4.03
CA ALA A 91 -11.22 -5.83 -4.46
C ALA A 91 -10.84 -6.82 -3.36
N PHE A 92 -9.86 -6.47 -2.52
CA PHE A 92 -9.48 -7.32 -1.40
C PHE A 92 -10.45 -7.21 -0.22
N LEU A 93 -10.95 -6.01 0.09
CA LEU A 93 -11.94 -5.81 1.15
C LEU A 93 -13.19 -6.68 0.96
N ASP A 94 -13.62 -6.88 -0.29
CA ASP A 94 -14.72 -7.77 -0.64
C ASP A 94 -14.48 -9.23 -0.27
N LEU A 95 -13.22 -9.69 -0.23
CA LEU A 95 -12.83 -10.99 0.31
C LEU A 95 -12.67 -10.90 1.83
N THR A 96 -13.72 -10.47 2.51
CA THR A 96 -13.72 -10.04 3.92
C THR A 96 -13.03 -11.01 4.88
N LYS A 97 -13.18 -12.33 4.68
CA LYS A 97 -12.51 -13.37 5.48
C LYS A 97 -10.99 -13.34 5.25
N ASP A 98 -10.55 -13.45 4.01
CA ASP A 98 -9.13 -13.46 3.64
C ASP A 98 -8.44 -12.12 3.98
N TYR A 99 -9.16 -11.01 3.81
CA TYR A 99 -8.68 -9.69 4.19
C TYR A 99 -8.44 -9.59 5.70
N ARG A 100 -9.37 -10.08 6.52
CA ARG A 100 -9.22 -10.11 7.98
C ARG A 100 -8.01 -10.94 8.41
N GLU A 101 -7.87 -12.15 7.87
CA GLU A 101 -6.74 -13.04 8.18
C GLU A 101 -5.40 -12.42 7.78
N THR A 102 -5.37 -11.74 6.62
CA THR A 102 -4.17 -11.04 6.16
C THR A 102 -3.83 -9.86 7.07
N CYS A 103 -4.82 -9.06 7.50
CA CYS A 103 -4.60 -7.98 8.47
C CYS A 103 -4.01 -8.51 9.78
N GLU A 104 -4.57 -9.60 10.31
CA GLU A 104 -4.09 -10.22 11.54
C GLU A 104 -2.63 -10.68 11.39
N GLY A 105 -2.30 -11.33 10.27
CA GLY A 105 -0.93 -11.74 9.96
C GLY A 105 0.06 -10.57 9.87
N LEU A 106 -0.33 -9.47 9.21
CA LEU A 106 0.53 -8.30 9.02
C LEU A 106 0.75 -7.48 10.30
N THR A 107 -0.27 -7.39 11.16
CA THR A 107 -0.27 -6.47 12.32
C THR A 107 -0.03 -7.16 13.67
N GLY A 108 0.06 -8.48 13.69
CA GLY A 108 0.15 -9.28 14.91
C GLY A 108 -1.19 -9.43 15.64
N GLY A 109 -2.30 -9.54 14.90
CA GLY A 109 -3.65 -9.81 15.44
C GLY A 109 -4.60 -8.62 15.47
N ARG A 110 -4.30 -7.52 14.77
CA ARG A 110 -5.18 -6.35 14.62
C ARG A 110 -5.78 -6.29 13.21
N PHE A 111 -6.80 -5.45 13.05
CA PHE A 111 -7.42 -5.17 11.75
C PHE A 111 -6.88 -3.87 11.15
N ILE A 112 -6.80 -3.79 9.82
CA ILE A 112 -6.53 -2.53 9.11
C ILE A 112 -7.88 -2.01 8.61
N ASP A 113 -8.41 -1.00 9.30
CA ASP A 113 -9.64 -0.32 8.94
C ASP A 113 -9.46 0.42 7.62
N HIS A 114 -10.42 0.20 6.72
CA HIS A 114 -10.63 1.04 5.56
C HIS A 114 -11.47 2.25 5.99
N VAL A 115 -10.88 3.45 5.95
CA VAL A 115 -11.56 4.68 6.37
C VAL A 115 -11.60 5.65 5.20
N PRO A 116 -12.78 5.96 4.63
CA PRO A 116 -12.89 7.03 3.63
C PRO A 116 -12.55 8.39 4.25
N VAL A 117 -11.63 9.13 3.64
CA VAL A 117 -11.18 10.44 4.14
C VAL A 117 -10.91 11.42 3.00
N SER A 118 -11.18 12.70 3.24
CA SER A 118 -10.85 13.76 2.30
C SER A 118 -10.37 14.99 3.04
N ASN A 119 -9.17 15.46 2.67
CA ASN A 119 -8.52 16.63 3.24
C ASN A 119 -7.53 17.23 2.22
N SER A 120 -6.92 18.36 2.58
CA SER A 120 -6.00 19.07 1.68
C SER A 120 -4.74 18.28 1.32
N ASP A 121 -4.22 17.44 2.22
CA ASP A 121 -3.03 16.62 1.95
C ASP A 121 -3.35 15.47 0.98
N ILE A 122 -4.59 14.97 1.01
CA ILE A 122 -5.12 14.00 0.06
C ILE A 122 -5.31 14.63 -1.32
N VAL A 123 -6.03 15.76 -1.39
CA VAL A 123 -6.32 16.45 -2.66
C VAL A 123 -5.05 16.95 -3.35
N SER A 124 -4.03 17.34 -2.59
CA SER A 124 -2.73 17.77 -3.14
C SER A 124 -1.79 16.62 -3.51
N GLY A 125 -2.16 15.36 -3.21
CA GLY A 125 -1.32 14.19 -3.44
C GLY A 125 -0.18 14.01 -2.42
N ARG A 126 -0.09 14.87 -1.41
CA ARG A 126 0.95 14.79 -0.36
C ARG A 126 0.82 13.50 0.47
N SER A 127 -0.40 13.02 0.71
CA SER A 127 -0.61 11.75 1.45
C SER A 127 -0.12 10.55 0.65
N VAL A 128 -0.31 10.55 -0.67
CA VAL A 128 0.24 9.52 -1.58
C VAL A 128 1.76 9.59 -1.59
N ALA A 129 2.35 10.79 -1.63
CA ALA A 129 3.80 10.95 -1.56
C ALA A 129 4.39 10.41 -0.23
N LEU A 130 3.70 10.63 0.89
CA LEU A 130 4.05 10.03 2.19
C LEU A 130 4.00 8.51 2.13
N THR A 131 2.93 7.92 1.56
CA THR A 131 2.80 6.46 1.37
C THR A 131 3.97 5.88 0.60
N VAL A 132 4.31 6.49 -0.55
CA VAL A 132 5.43 6.06 -1.38
C VAL A 132 6.75 6.14 -0.60
N ALA A 133 6.99 7.24 0.12
CA ALA A 133 8.18 7.39 0.94
C ALA A 133 8.25 6.35 2.07
N ALA A 134 7.13 6.05 2.72
CA ALA A 134 7.02 5.02 3.74
C ALA A 134 7.27 3.62 3.18
N MET A 135 6.73 3.28 2.00
CA MET A 135 6.96 1.99 1.34
C MET A 135 8.45 1.79 1.01
N ARG A 136 9.10 2.81 0.43
CA ARG A 136 10.54 2.78 0.15
C ARG A 136 11.35 2.62 1.43
N ASN A 137 10.99 3.35 2.49
CA ASN A 137 11.66 3.23 3.79
C ASN A 137 11.51 1.83 4.41
N ALA A 138 10.35 1.19 4.23
CA ALA A 138 10.09 -0.19 4.65
C ALA A 138 10.74 -1.26 3.76
N GLY A 139 11.42 -0.86 2.67
CA GLY A 139 12.12 -1.77 1.75
C GLY A 139 11.22 -2.49 0.75
N TRP A 140 10.02 -1.96 0.50
CA TRP A 140 9.09 -2.48 -0.50
C TRP A 140 9.38 -1.90 -1.90
N PRO A 141 9.17 -2.69 -2.98
CA PRO A 141 9.24 -2.18 -4.33
C PRO A 141 8.09 -1.19 -4.60
N VAL A 142 8.44 -0.03 -5.17
CA VAL A 142 7.47 0.95 -5.65
C VAL A 142 7.52 1.00 -7.17
N ASP A 143 6.38 0.79 -7.79
CA ASP A 143 6.21 0.96 -9.23
C ASP A 143 5.54 2.31 -9.51
N GLU A 144 6.35 3.32 -9.87
CA GLU A 144 5.91 4.71 -10.07
C GLU A 144 4.69 4.85 -10.99
N ARG A 145 4.49 3.91 -11.92
CA ARG A 145 3.33 3.92 -12.83
C ARG A 145 1.99 3.89 -12.11
N PHE A 146 1.94 3.33 -10.90
CA PHE A 146 0.73 3.25 -10.09
C PHE A 146 0.60 4.37 -9.05
N TRP A 147 1.63 5.19 -8.87
CA TRP A 147 1.67 6.19 -7.79
C TRP A 147 1.82 7.64 -8.30
N ALA A 148 1.89 7.83 -9.62
CA ALA A 148 2.11 9.12 -10.26
C ALA A 148 0.83 9.97 -10.44
N THR A 149 -0.35 9.38 -10.26
CA THR A 149 -1.66 9.97 -10.53
C THR A 149 -2.57 9.82 -9.32
N GLY A 150 -3.47 10.78 -9.11
CA GLY A 150 -4.47 10.67 -8.05
C GLY A 150 -5.66 11.56 -8.29
N VAL A 151 -6.76 10.98 -8.79
CA VAL A 151 -8.13 11.45 -8.60
C VAL A 151 -9.03 10.25 -8.31
N SER A 152 -9.04 9.78 -7.06
CA SER A 152 -9.89 8.69 -6.54
C SER A 152 -11.22 8.41 -7.25
N CYS A 153 -11.61 7.14 -7.32
CA CYS A 153 -12.94 6.72 -7.80
C CYS A 153 -14.09 7.25 -6.92
N CYS A 154 -13.78 7.72 -5.71
CA CYS A 154 -14.68 8.42 -4.80
C CYS A 154 -14.30 9.92 -4.72
N THR A 155 -15.21 10.81 -4.30
CA THR A 155 -14.83 12.21 -3.96
C THR A 155 -13.78 12.30 -2.85
N ASP A 156 -13.56 11.20 -2.13
CA ASP A 156 -12.64 11.01 -1.02
C ASP A 156 -11.66 9.86 -1.35
N ILE A 157 -10.43 9.86 -0.83
CA ILE A 157 -9.48 8.73 -0.94
C ILE A 157 -9.57 7.89 0.34
N CYS A 158 -9.40 6.57 0.25
CA CYS A 158 -9.44 5.72 1.43
C CYS A 158 -8.09 5.73 2.16
N GLN A 159 -8.07 5.72 3.49
CA GLN A 159 -6.86 5.47 4.27
C GLN A 159 -6.90 4.07 4.86
N GLY A 160 -5.72 3.45 4.96
CA GLY A 160 -5.53 2.27 5.79
C GLY A 160 -5.18 2.70 7.20
N ARG A 161 -5.94 2.28 8.20
CA ARG A 161 -5.68 2.61 9.60
C ARG A 161 -5.68 1.35 10.46
N VAL A 162 -4.57 1.07 11.15
CA VAL A 162 -4.58 -0.04 12.10
C VAL A 162 -5.52 0.26 13.26
N ALA A 163 -6.45 -0.64 13.54
CA ALA A 163 -7.43 -0.51 14.60
C ALA A 163 -6.74 -0.37 15.97
N THR A 164 -7.29 0.50 16.82
CA THR A 164 -6.83 0.68 18.20
C THR A 164 -7.55 -0.35 19.08
N ILE A 165 -6.81 -1.03 19.97
CA ILE A 165 -7.37 -1.98 20.94
C ILE A 165 -7.85 -1.22 22.17
#